data_AF-A0A853I133-F1
#
_entry.id   AF-A0A853I133-F1
#
_cell.length_a   1.000
_cell.length_b   1.000
_cell.length_c   1.000
_cell.angle_alpha   90.00
_cell.angle_beta   90.00
_cell.angle_gamma   90.00
#
_symmetry.space_group_name_H-M   'P 1'
#
loop_
_entity.id
_entity.type
_entity.pdbx_description
1 polymer ?
#
loop_
_entity_poly.entity_id
_entity_poly.type
_entity_poly.pdbx_seq_one_letter_code
_entity_poly.pdbx_strand_id
1 'polypeptide(L)'
;MGVEYILVNETKREMISFNHLNGSKKRELAGNSVQSAIVTWYLLSNQGDQIQFVSDTYSDWPFNIGSRDSVWEYIDKTEELINTLISQGILQDNGMLYVDEDEPESIYVRDIKNIW
;
A
#
# COMPACT_ATOMS: atom_id res chain seq x y z
N MET A 1 -3.18 1.38 19.38
CA MET A 1 -2.09 1.54 18.40
C MET A 1 -1.54 0.16 18.10
N GLY A 2 -1.39 -0.19 16.83
CA GLY A 2 -0.88 -1.49 16.39
C GLY A 2 0.07 -1.30 15.22
N VAL A 3 0.90 -2.31 14.96
CA VAL A 3 1.94 -2.22 13.94
C VAL A 3 1.36 -2.15 12.54
N GLU A 4 1.74 -1.13 11.80
CA GLU A 4 1.37 -0.91 10.41
C GLU A 4 2.51 -1.31 9.48
N TYR A 5 2.20 -1.47 8.20
CA TYR A 5 3.15 -1.95 7.22
C TYR A 5 3.02 -1.15 5.92
N ILE A 6 4.12 -1.03 5.20
CA ILE A 6 4.18 -0.64 3.80
C ILE A 6 4.78 -1.79 2.99
N LEU A 7 4.51 -1.85 1.69
CA LEU A 7 5.21 -2.76 0.79
C LEU A 7 6.34 -2.00 0.10
N VAL A 8 7.56 -2.52 0.17
CA VAL A 8 8.74 -1.86 -0.39
C VAL A 8 9.33 -2.75 -1.47
N ASN A 9 9.61 -2.18 -2.63
CA ASN A 9 10.42 -2.77 -3.68
C ASN A 9 11.77 -2.08 -3.73
N GLU A 10 12.78 -2.74 -3.18
CA GLU A 10 14.13 -2.21 -3.09
C GLU A 10 14.82 -2.16 -4.46
N THR A 11 14.51 -3.11 -5.34
CA THR A 11 15.12 -3.19 -6.68
C THR A 11 14.78 -1.97 -7.54
N LYS A 12 13.56 -1.44 -7.42
CA LYS A 12 13.06 -0.31 -8.22
C LYS A 12 13.00 1.01 -7.46
N ARG A 13 13.27 1.00 -6.14
CA ARG A 13 13.05 2.13 -5.23
C ARG A 13 11.61 2.64 -5.30
N GLU A 14 10.67 1.71 -5.19
CA GLU A 14 9.23 1.95 -5.18
C GLU A 14 8.62 1.53 -3.84
N MET A 15 7.50 2.14 -3.46
CA MET A 15 6.71 1.72 -2.31
C MET A 15 5.22 1.71 -2.62
N ILE A 16 4.47 0.89 -1.87
CA ILE A 16 3.01 0.95 -1.77
C ILE A 16 2.66 1.30 -0.33
N SER A 17 2.06 2.47 -0.15
CA SER A 17 1.51 2.93 1.11
C SER A 17 0.05 2.50 1.22
N PHE A 18 -0.42 2.31 2.46
CA PHE A 18 -1.82 1.94 2.73
C PHE A 18 -2.57 3.04 3.50
N ASN A 19 -2.00 4.24 3.59
CA ASN A 19 -2.47 5.32 4.46
C ASN A 19 -3.89 5.80 4.12
N HIS A 20 -4.25 5.81 2.84
CA HIS A 20 -5.57 6.22 2.36
C HIS A 20 -6.50 5.03 2.03
N LEU A 21 -6.10 3.83 2.46
CA LEU A 21 -6.85 2.59 2.28
C LEU A 21 -7.40 2.09 3.61
N ASN A 22 -8.40 1.23 3.54
CA ASN A 22 -9.08 0.70 4.72
C ASN A 22 -8.24 -0.39 5.42
N GLY A 23 -7.12 0.02 6.02
CA GLY A 23 -6.25 -0.79 6.86
C GLY A 23 -4.84 -0.99 6.33
N SER A 24 -3.89 -0.98 7.26
CA SER A 24 -2.43 -1.09 7.05
C SER A 24 -1.78 -2.12 7.99
N LYS A 25 -2.53 -2.70 8.95
CA LYS A 25 -2.01 -3.71 9.88
C LYS A 25 -2.05 -5.10 9.27
N LYS A 26 -1.17 -5.99 9.74
CA LYS A 26 -1.07 -7.39 9.26
C LYS A 26 -2.42 -8.11 9.08
N ARG A 27 -3.33 -8.03 10.06
CA ARG A 27 -4.66 -8.68 9.97
C ARG A 27 -5.58 -7.99 8.97
N GLU A 28 -5.49 -6.67 8.87
CA GLU A 28 -6.29 -5.86 7.96
C GLU A 28 -5.84 -6.12 6.51
N LEU A 29 -4.54 -6.10 6.25
CA LEU A 29 -3.96 -6.40 4.94
C LEU A 29 -4.32 -7.80 4.45
N ALA A 30 -4.23 -8.81 5.32
CA ALA A 30 -4.57 -10.19 4.98
C ALA A 30 -6.07 -10.44 4.84
N GLY A 31 -6.92 -9.67 5.52
CA GLY A 31 -8.37 -9.82 5.53
C GLY A 31 -9.11 -8.94 4.53
N ASN A 32 -8.47 -7.87 4.05
CA ASN A 32 -9.07 -6.94 3.10
C ASN A 32 -8.74 -7.36 1.66
N SER A 33 -9.79 -7.63 0.88
CA SER A 33 -9.70 -8.10 -0.50
C SER A 33 -9.08 -7.06 -1.45
N VAL A 34 -9.18 -5.77 -1.14
CA VAL A 34 -8.59 -4.69 -1.94
C VAL A 34 -7.07 -4.68 -1.77
N GLN A 35 -6.58 -4.57 -0.53
CA GLN A 35 -5.15 -4.59 -0.25
C GLN A 35 -4.51 -5.91 -0.68
N SER A 36 -5.21 -7.04 -0.51
CA SER A 36 -4.77 -8.34 -1.02
C SER A 36 -4.62 -8.33 -2.54
N ALA A 37 -5.57 -7.75 -3.28
CA ALA A 37 -5.48 -7.64 -4.74
C ALA A 37 -4.32 -6.72 -5.18
N ILE A 38 -4.18 -5.56 -4.54
CA ILE A 38 -3.07 -4.62 -4.76
C ILE A 38 -1.72 -5.33 -4.58
N VAL A 39 -1.50 -5.95 -3.43
CA VAL A 39 -0.25 -6.65 -3.10
C VAL A 39 0.00 -7.79 -4.09
N THR A 40 -1.01 -8.62 -4.35
CA THR A 40 -0.88 -9.77 -5.26
C THR A 40 -0.52 -9.31 -6.67
N TRP A 41 -1.20 -8.29 -7.19
CA TRP A 41 -0.92 -7.75 -8.52
C TRP A 41 0.49 -7.17 -8.61
N TYR A 42 0.90 -6.41 -7.58
CA TYR A 42 2.22 -5.81 -7.53
C TYR A 42 3.32 -6.89 -7.51
N LEU A 43 3.20 -7.93 -6.69
CA LEU A 43 4.15 -9.03 -6.65
C LEU A 43 4.21 -9.79 -7.98
N LEU A 44 3.06 -10.05 -8.62
CA LEU A 44 3.01 -10.74 -9.91
C LEU A 44 3.60 -9.90 -11.04
N SER A 45 3.48 -8.57 -10.98
CA SER A 45 4.02 -7.64 -11.99
C SER A 45 5.52 -7.39 -11.84
N ASN A 46 6.09 -7.72 -10.69
CA ASN A 46 7.47 -7.42 -10.31
C ASN A 46 8.22 -8.69 -9.87
N GLN A 47 7.98 -9.80 -10.57
CA GLN A 47 8.63 -11.07 -10.27
C GLN A 47 10.15 -10.96 -10.38
N GLY A 48 10.85 -11.44 -9.36
CA GLY A 48 12.32 -11.40 -9.26
C GLY A 48 12.87 -10.17 -8.54
N ASP A 49 12.05 -9.15 -8.30
CA ASP A 49 12.46 -7.98 -7.51
C ASP A 49 12.55 -8.32 -6.00
N GLN A 50 13.36 -7.55 -5.27
CA GLN A 50 13.42 -7.62 -3.82
C GLN A 50 12.27 -6.83 -3.21
N ILE A 51 11.18 -7.54 -2.90
CA ILE A 51 9.96 -6.96 -2.34
C ILE A 51 9.68 -7.54 -0.97
N GLN A 52 9.49 -6.67 0.03
CA GLN A 52 9.16 -7.07 1.41
C GLN A 52 8.19 -6.10 2.06
N PHE A 53 7.41 -6.61 3.01
CA PHE A 53 6.68 -5.73 3.94
C PHE A 53 7.65 -5.16 4.97
N VAL A 54 7.58 -3.84 5.19
CA VAL A 54 8.37 -3.14 6.19
C VAL A 54 7.42 -2.52 7.22
N SER A 55 7.63 -2.84 8.49
CA SER A 55 6.82 -2.34 9.61
C SER A 55 7.07 -0.86 9.85
N ASP A 56 6.07 -0.08 10.21
CA ASP A 56 6.23 1.33 10.61
C ASP A 56 6.88 1.50 12.01
N THR A 57 6.78 0.48 12.85
CA THR A 57 7.05 0.52 14.29
C THR A 57 8.45 0.02 14.64
N TYR A 58 8.92 -1.01 13.95
CA TYR A 58 10.21 -1.63 14.23
C TYR A 58 11.31 -1.03 13.34
N SER A 59 12.55 -1.03 13.84
CA SER A 59 13.72 -0.56 13.09
C SER A 59 14.27 -1.62 12.12
N ASP A 60 13.48 -2.64 11.81
CA ASP A 60 13.89 -3.74 10.94
C ASP A 60 13.93 -3.27 9.48
N TRP A 61 15.03 -3.59 8.81
CA TRP A 61 15.20 -3.39 7.37
C TRP A 61 15.57 -4.72 6.73
N PRO A 62 14.66 -5.34 5.96
CA PRO A 62 14.83 -6.71 5.48
C PRO A 62 15.71 -6.82 4.22
N PHE A 63 16.33 -5.73 3.79
CA PHE A 63 17.16 -5.67 2.58
C PHE A 63 18.64 -5.51 2.92
N ASN A 64 19.51 -5.99 2.03
CA ASN A 64 20.97 -5.91 2.20
C ASN A 64 21.55 -4.52 1.89
N ILE A 65 20.75 -3.65 1.27
CA ILE A 65 21.10 -2.29 0.85
C ILE A 65 19.97 -1.34 1.23
N GLY A 66 20.24 -0.04 1.20
CA GLY A 66 19.27 0.99 1.55
C GLY A 66 19.07 1.12 3.06
N SER A 67 18.10 1.96 3.45
CA SER A 67 17.69 2.10 4.84
C SER A 67 16.22 2.45 4.94
N ARG A 68 15.65 2.17 6.11
CA ARG A 68 14.29 2.56 6.47
C ARG A 68 14.03 4.06 6.26
N ASP A 69 14.98 4.90 6.65
CA ASP A 69 14.82 6.35 6.55
C ASP A 69 14.73 6.83 5.09
N SER A 70 15.41 6.13 4.17
CA SER A 70 15.38 6.44 2.74
C SER A 70 14.10 6.00 2.03
N VAL A 71 13.25 5.19 2.68
CA VAL A 71 12.02 4.67 2.05
C VAL A 71 11.03 5.78 1.69
N TRP A 72 11.04 6.87 2.45
CA TRP A 72 10.17 8.02 2.19
C TRP A 72 10.57 8.82 0.93
N GLU A 73 11.76 8.55 0.39
CA GLU A 73 12.21 9.09 -0.90
C GLU A 73 11.80 8.19 -2.08
N TYR A 74 11.23 7.01 -1.81
CA TYR A 74 10.86 6.06 -2.86
C TYR A 74 9.60 6.56 -3.55
N ILE A 75 9.45 6.17 -4.82
CA ILE A 75 8.28 6.54 -5.59
C ILE A 75 7.08 5.76 -5.03
N ASP A 76 6.08 6.47 -4.52
CA ASP A 76 4.83 5.86 -4.12
C ASP A 76 4.00 5.49 -5.36
N LYS A 77 3.81 4.18 -5.58
CA LYS A 77 3.10 3.62 -6.74
C LYS A 77 1.65 3.28 -6.42
N THR A 78 1.15 3.58 -5.22
CA THR A 78 -0.18 3.18 -4.74
C THR A 78 -1.29 3.65 -5.67
N GLU A 79 -1.33 4.94 -6.00
CA GLU A 79 -2.38 5.51 -6.85
C GLU A 79 -2.32 4.99 -8.30
N GLU A 80 -1.12 4.84 -8.85
CA GLU A 80 -0.95 4.27 -10.20
C GLU A 80 -1.47 2.82 -10.24
N LEU A 81 -1.17 2.04 -9.21
CA LEU A 81 -1.61 0.65 -9.10
C LEU A 81 -3.12 0.54 -8.89
N ILE A 82 -3.71 1.38 -8.05
CA ILE A 82 -5.17 1.47 -7.87
C ILE A 82 -5.85 1.80 -9.21
N ASN A 83 -5.39 2.84 -9.89
CA ASN A 83 -5.96 3.24 -11.19
C ASN A 83 -5.82 2.14 -12.24
N THR A 84 -4.70 1.42 -12.24
CA THR A 84 -4.49 0.25 -13.10
C THR A 84 -5.55 -0.82 -12.80
N LEU A 85 -5.73 -1.20 -11.54
CA LEU A 85 -6.70 -2.23 -11.15
C LEU A 85 -8.16 -1.82 -11.39
N ILE A 86 -8.49 -0.53 -11.26
CA ILE A 86 -9.81 0.01 -11.64
C ILE A 86 -10.00 -0.09 -13.15
N SER A 87 -9.00 0.29 -13.95
CA SER A 87 -9.07 0.21 -15.42
C SER A 87 -9.23 -1.23 -15.94
N GLN A 88 -8.71 -2.20 -15.20
CA GLN A 88 -8.84 -3.63 -15.48
C GLN A 88 -10.15 -4.23 -14.95
N GLY A 89 -11.00 -3.46 -14.26
CA GLY A 89 -12.25 -3.93 -13.69
C GLY A 89 -12.08 -4.91 -12.51
N ILE A 90 -10.95 -4.82 -11.79
CA ILE A 90 -10.70 -5.62 -10.57
C ILE A 90 -11.17 -4.85 -9.33
N LEU A 91 -10.93 -3.55 -9.32
CA LEU A 91 -11.35 -2.65 -8.24
C LEU A 91 -12.39 -1.65 -8.75
N GLN A 92 -13.18 -1.13 -7.82
CA GLN A 92 -14.10 -0.01 -8.03
C GLN A 92 -13.88 1.02 -6.93
N ASP A 93 -13.79 2.30 -7.31
CA ASP A 93 -13.77 3.41 -6.38
C ASP A 93 -15.19 3.95 -6.16
N ASN A 94 -15.66 3.94 -4.91
CA ASN A 94 -16.96 4.48 -4.52
C ASN A 94 -16.85 5.86 -3.83
N GLY A 95 -15.69 6.51 -3.91
CA GLY A 95 -15.43 7.81 -3.30
C GLY A 95 -14.76 7.67 -1.93
N MET A 96 -15.21 8.46 -0.96
CA MET A 96 -14.57 8.51 0.37
C MET A 96 -15.36 7.70 1.39
N LEU A 97 -14.66 6.84 2.13
CA LEU A 97 -15.17 6.15 3.31
C LEU A 97 -15.13 7.05 4.54
N TYR A 98 -14.05 7.82 4.67
CA TYR A 98 -13.82 8.75 5.77
C TYR A 98 -13.02 9.95 5.25
N VAL A 99 -13.34 11.14 5.75
CA VAL A 99 -12.57 12.37 5.56
C VAL A 99 -12.56 13.09 6.89
N ASP A 100 -11.39 13.49 7.36
CA ASP A 100 -11.26 14.29 8.57
C ASP A 100 -11.73 15.73 8.33
N GLU A 101 -12.40 16.34 9.32
CA GLU A 101 -12.93 17.70 9.18
C GLU A 101 -11.83 18.77 9.30
N ASP A 102 -10.81 18.52 10.11
CA ASP A 102 -9.72 19.47 10.37
C ASP A 102 -8.59 19.31 9.33
N GLU A 103 -8.37 18.08 8.85
CA GLU A 103 -7.29 17.73 7.91
C GLU A 103 -7.77 16.92 6.69
N PRO A 104 -8.70 17.44 5.86
CA PRO A 104 -9.33 16.68 4.79
C PRO A 104 -8.39 16.28 3.64
N GLU A 105 -7.28 17.01 3.46
CA GLU A 105 -6.31 16.75 2.39
C GLU A 105 -5.27 15.68 2.76
N SER A 106 -5.04 15.43 4.06
CA SER A 106 -4.02 14.51 4.58
C SER A 106 -4.61 13.30 5.28
N ILE A 107 -5.80 13.42 5.88
CA ILE A 107 -6.43 12.36 6.66
C ILE A 107 -7.77 11.99 6.04
N TYR A 108 -7.73 11.03 5.12
CA TYR A 108 -8.90 10.47 4.48
C TYR A 108 -8.69 9.01 4.10
N VAL A 109 -9.79 8.27 3.95
CA VAL A 109 -9.81 6.87 3.54
C VAL A 109 -10.79 6.73 2.37
N ARG A 110 -10.34 6.10 1.28
CA ARG A 110 -11.18 5.83 0.10
C ARG A 110 -12.01 4.56 0.28
N ASP A 111 -13.26 4.58 -0.20
CA ASP A 111 -14.13 3.39 -0.28
C ASP A 111 -13.87 2.62 -1.58
N ILE A 112 -12.70 2.01 -1.66
CA ILE A 112 -12.36 1.11 -2.75
C ILE A 112 -12.91 -0.28 -2.44
N LYS A 113 -13.50 -0.94 -3.44
CA LYS A 113 -14.02 -2.31 -3.32
C LYS A 113 -13.45 -3.20 -4.39
N ASN A 114 -13.18 -4.45 -4.02
CA ASN A 114 -12.92 -5.52 -4.97
C ASN A 114 -14.27 -6.00 -5.52
N ILE A 115 -14.39 -6.09 -6.85
CA ILE A 115 -15.65 -6.44 -7.53
C ILE A 115 -15.64 -7.85 -8.13
N TRP A 116 -14.64 -8.67 -7.76
CA TRP A 116 -14.48 -10.07 -8.17
C TRP A 116 -14.64 -11.04 -7.00
#